data_AF-A0A4P2R3L3-F1
#
_entry.id   AF-A0A4P2R3L3-F1
#
_cell.length_a   1.000
_cell.length_b   1.000
_cell.length_c   1.000
_cell.angle_alpha   90.00
_cell.angle_beta   90.00
_cell.angle_gamma   90.00
#
_symmetry.space_group_name_H-M   'P 1'
#
loop_
_entity.id
_entity.type
_entity.pdbx_description
1 polymer ?
#
loop_
_entity_poly.entity_id
_entity_poly.type
_entity_poly.pdbx_seq_one_letter_code
_entity_poly.pdbx_strand_id
1 'polypeptide(L)'
;MGRRGRRIAGAALVERVRRRTAGGVGERQRELGRRGSQVLPGHVSVVRRQGNESMMTNRSELLDVVYRFYPRGVQKIQRIHVPPNAPVYEDTEEHRRLVEAVDRGRAEYPTWKAMIRRLKDRYRLQNESVHLLAGGSDPAYSARIYRPKDLEPVPSLSSRASLSFHVSLLGPYYGVHSRGEPDEMPAAVAGEIEATYPGYQPIPPELGNEVVPDVDVDGVSMGEATIYVCLLSVVWTWADP
;
A
#
# COMPACT_ATOMS: atom_id res chain seq x y z
N MET A 1 18.79 36.68 28.43
CA MET A 1 17.37 37.00 28.73
C MET A 1 16.74 37.55 27.45
N GLY A 2 15.49 37.27 27.04
CA GLY A 2 14.48 36.35 27.53
C GLY A 2 13.35 36.22 26.49
N ARG A 3 13.02 34.97 26.12
CA ARG A 3 12.05 34.47 25.11
C ARG A 3 10.89 35.40 24.69
N ARG A 4 10.73 35.63 23.37
CA ARG A 4 9.43 35.91 22.73
C ARG A 4 8.80 34.59 22.25
N GLY A 5 7.49 34.45 22.43
CA GLY A 5 6.77 33.21 22.14
C GLY A 5 6.49 32.97 20.65
N ARG A 6 6.32 31.70 20.28
CA ARG A 6 5.67 31.28 19.03
C ARG A 6 4.28 30.77 19.39
N ARG A 7 3.23 31.33 18.78
CA ARG A 7 1.91 30.70 18.76
C ARG A 7 1.77 29.88 17.49
N ILE A 8 1.18 28.71 17.70
CA ILE A 8 0.76 27.69 16.75
C ILE A 8 -0.01 28.31 15.57
N ALA A 9 0.28 27.85 14.35
CA ALA A 9 -0.50 28.11 13.15
C ALA A 9 -0.85 26.77 12.46
N GLY A 10 -1.70 25.98 13.13
CA GLY A 10 -2.46 24.91 12.48
C GLY A 10 -3.85 25.41 12.09
N ALA A 11 -4.51 24.73 11.15
CA ALA A 11 -5.81 25.07 10.56
C ALA A 11 -5.84 26.30 9.63
N ALA A 12 -5.33 26.14 8.39
CA ALA A 12 -5.69 26.99 7.24
C ALA A 12 -5.34 26.34 5.86
N LEU A 13 -5.77 25.10 5.59
CA LEU A 13 -5.61 24.50 4.24
C LEU A 13 -6.78 23.60 3.80
N VAL A 14 -8.01 23.92 4.23
CA VAL A 14 -9.23 23.20 3.82
C VAL A 14 -10.29 24.20 3.32
N GLU A 15 -9.96 24.98 2.28
CA GLU A 15 -10.98 25.71 1.48
C GLU A 15 -10.44 26.34 0.17
N ARG A 16 -9.96 25.55 -0.82
CA ARG A 16 -9.74 26.12 -2.17
C ARG A 16 -9.75 25.18 -3.41
N VAL A 17 -10.48 24.06 -3.39
CA VAL A 17 -10.73 23.27 -4.63
C VAL A 17 -12.23 23.01 -4.83
N ARG A 18 -13.00 24.09 -5.00
CA ARG A 18 -14.38 24.06 -5.53
C ARG A 18 -14.55 25.18 -6.57
N ARG A 19 -14.30 24.84 -7.84
CA ARG A 19 -14.84 25.43 -9.10
C ARG A 19 -13.88 25.19 -10.27
N ARG A 20 -14.29 24.33 -11.22
CA ARG A 20 -14.18 24.46 -12.69
C ARG A 20 -13.95 23.10 -13.38
N THR A 21 -15.04 22.51 -13.87
CA THR A 21 -15.08 21.71 -15.11
C THR A 21 -16.53 21.61 -15.57
N ALA A 22 -16.83 22.17 -16.75
CA ALA A 22 -18.14 22.07 -17.40
C ALA A 22 -17.95 22.23 -18.92
N GLY A 23 -18.63 21.38 -19.70
CA GLY A 23 -18.47 21.23 -21.14
C GLY A 23 -17.47 20.12 -21.50
N GLY A 24 -17.76 19.20 -22.42
CA GLY A 24 -18.97 19.00 -23.24
C GLY A 24 -18.61 18.34 -24.58
N VAL A 25 -19.62 17.84 -25.33
CA VAL A 25 -19.50 17.12 -26.64
C VAL A 25 -18.92 15.69 -26.51
N GLY A 26 -19.38 14.65 -27.22
CA GLY A 26 -20.53 14.52 -28.13
C GLY A 26 -20.44 13.27 -29.03
N GLU A 27 -21.29 12.28 -28.74
CA GLU A 27 -22.17 11.48 -29.63
C GLU A 27 -21.75 10.84 -31.00
N ARG A 28 -22.20 9.56 -31.13
CA ARG A 28 -22.72 8.80 -32.32
C ARG A 28 -21.79 8.24 -33.42
N GLN A 29 -21.78 6.89 -33.51
CA GLN A 29 -22.28 6.03 -34.64
C GLN A 29 -22.09 4.54 -34.19
N ARG A 30 -22.98 3.53 -34.29
CA ARG A 30 -23.97 3.03 -35.30
C ARG A 30 -23.32 2.57 -36.62
N GLU A 31 -23.58 1.39 -37.21
CA GLU A 31 -24.42 0.21 -36.84
C GLU A 31 -24.14 -0.98 -37.82
N LEU A 32 -24.62 -2.20 -37.52
CA LEU A 32 -24.79 -3.39 -38.42
C LEU A 32 -23.52 -4.18 -38.89
N GLY A 33 -23.55 -5.52 -39.07
CA GLY A 33 -24.55 -6.51 -38.64
C GLY A 33 -24.45 -7.93 -39.25
N ARG A 34 -25.03 -8.91 -38.54
CA ARG A 34 -25.68 -10.18 -38.99
C ARG A 34 -24.91 -11.42 -39.53
N ARG A 35 -25.24 -12.54 -38.84
CA ARG A 35 -25.63 -13.91 -39.30
C ARG A 35 -24.54 -14.98 -39.57
N GLY A 36 -24.68 -16.08 -38.81
CA GLY A 36 -24.19 -17.43 -39.10
C GLY A 36 -24.58 -18.36 -37.93
N SER A 37 -25.35 -19.43 -38.18
CA SER A 37 -25.86 -20.33 -37.13
C SER A 37 -25.89 -21.77 -37.62
N GLN A 38 -25.35 -22.73 -36.85
CA GLN A 38 -25.88 -24.10 -36.73
C GLN A 38 -25.18 -24.95 -35.63
N VAL A 39 -25.81 -26.08 -35.31
CA VAL A 39 -25.63 -26.98 -34.14
C VAL A 39 -26.10 -28.41 -34.55
N LEU A 40 -25.86 -29.54 -33.87
CA LEU A 40 -25.67 -29.80 -32.44
C LEU A 40 -24.28 -30.43 -32.04
N PRO A 41 -24.06 -31.74 -31.71
CA PRO A 41 -23.25 -32.03 -30.50
C PRO A 41 -22.17 -33.13 -30.58
N GLY A 42 -21.16 -33.06 -29.70
CA GLY A 42 -20.21 -34.14 -29.43
C GLY A 42 -19.90 -34.25 -27.94
N HIS A 43 -20.32 -35.36 -27.30
CA HIS A 43 -20.05 -35.62 -25.88
C HIS A 43 -18.57 -35.97 -25.67
N VAL A 44 -17.80 -35.07 -25.05
CA VAL A 44 -16.50 -35.40 -24.47
C VAL A 44 -16.51 -34.97 -23.01
N SER A 45 -16.35 -35.95 -22.12
CA SER A 45 -16.29 -35.73 -20.67
C SER A 45 -14.98 -35.04 -20.29
N VAL A 46 -14.93 -33.72 -20.46
CA VAL A 46 -13.83 -32.91 -19.92
C VAL A 46 -13.91 -32.94 -18.40
N VAL A 47 -12.96 -33.64 -17.79
CA VAL A 47 -12.66 -33.56 -16.36
C VAL A 47 -12.60 -32.08 -16.00
N ARG A 48 -13.48 -31.63 -15.10
CA ARG A 48 -13.36 -30.29 -14.49
C ARG A 48 -12.01 -30.22 -13.76
N ARG A 49 -10.98 -29.72 -14.46
CA ARG A 49 -10.03 -28.82 -13.80
C ARG A 49 -10.91 -27.77 -13.13
N GLN A 50 -10.88 -27.73 -11.80
CA GLN A 50 -11.20 -26.49 -11.11
C GLN A 50 -10.32 -25.43 -11.78
N GLY A 51 -10.97 -24.42 -12.36
CA GLY A 51 -10.21 -23.31 -12.92
C GLY A 51 -9.36 -22.73 -11.81
N ASN A 52 -8.16 -22.26 -12.18
CA ASN A 52 -7.62 -21.11 -11.47
C ASN A 52 -8.63 -19.98 -11.70
N GLU A 53 -9.61 -19.86 -10.80
CA GLU A 53 -10.12 -18.54 -10.47
C GLU A 53 -8.88 -17.76 -10.03
N SER A 54 -8.46 -16.85 -10.90
CA SER A 54 -7.61 -15.74 -10.49
C SER A 54 -8.39 -15.03 -9.40
N MET A 55 -8.14 -15.38 -8.14
CA MET A 55 -8.76 -14.76 -6.97
C MET A 55 -8.50 -13.28 -7.09
N MET A 56 -9.51 -12.54 -7.55
CA MET A 56 -9.49 -11.09 -7.53
C MET A 56 -9.52 -10.73 -6.06
N THR A 57 -8.36 -10.31 -5.54
CA THR A 57 -8.19 -9.78 -4.19
C THR A 57 -9.39 -8.88 -3.87
N ASN A 58 -10.23 -9.31 -2.92
CA ASN A 58 -11.46 -8.60 -2.59
C ASN A 58 -11.38 -7.86 -1.26
N ARG A 59 -12.32 -6.94 -1.07
CA ARG A 59 -12.41 -6.08 0.12
C ARG A 59 -12.39 -6.87 1.44
N SER A 60 -13.17 -7.96 1.51
CA SER A 60 -13.31 -8.72 2.75
C SER A 60 -12.01 -9.45 3.11
N GLU A 61 -11.33 -10.04 2.12
CA GLU A 61 -10.02 -10.70 2.32
C GLU A 61 -8.98 -9.73 2.88
N LEU A 62 -8.89 -8.52 2.31
CA LEU A 62 -7.93 -7.50 2.78
C LEU A 62 -8.26 -7.05 4.21
N LEU A 63 -9.55 -6.86 4.54
CA LEU A 63 -9.98 -6.50 5.89
C LEU A 63 -9.78 -7.63 6.90
N ASP A 64 -9.98 -8.90 6.52
CA ASP A 64 -9.70 -10.06 7.37
C ASP A 64 -8.20 -10.16 7.70
N VAL A 65 -7.32 -9.80 6.75
CA VAL A 65 -5.88 -9.65 7.04
C VAL A 65 -5.63 -8.47 7.97
N VAL A 66 -6.21 -7.28 7.74
CA VAL A 66 -6.03 -6.13 8.65
C VAL A 66 -6.46 -6.47 10.07
N TYR A 67 -7.69 -6.95 10.29
CA TYR A 67 -8.20 -7.26 11.63
C TYR A 67 -7.52 -8.46 12.31
N ARG A 68 -6.76 -9.28 11.58
CA ARG A 68 -5.91 -10.31 12.18
C ARG A 68 -4.69 -9.73 12.89
N PHE A 69 -4.20 -8.55 12.47
CA PHE A 69 -2.96 -7.92 12.94
C PHE A 69 -3.18 -6.59 13.67
N TYR A 70 -4.37 -5.98 13.54
CA TYR A 70 -4.73 -4.72 14.17
C TYR A 70 -6.00 -4.85 15.03
N PRO A 71 -5.93 -4.61 16.34
CA PRO A 71 -7.08 -4.69 17.24
C PRO A 71 -8.07 -3.54 16.99
N ARG A 72 -9.35 -3.89 16.93
CA ARG A 72 -10.43 -2.94 16.62
C ARG A 72 -10.79 -2.08 17.84
N GLY A 73 -10.84 -0.76 17.66
CA GLY A 73 -11.21 0.22 18.69
C GLY A 73 -10.14 0.42 19.78
N VAL A 74 -8.94 -0.14 19.62
CA VAL A 74 -7.84 -0.01 20.60
C VAL A 74 -6.81 0.99 20.07
N GLN A 75 -6.61 2.08 20.80
CA GLN A 75 -5.63 3.10 20.43
C GLN A 75 -4.20 2.62 20.72
N LYS A 76 -3.25 3.01 19.86
CA LYS A 76 -1.83 2.69 19.98
C LYS A 76 -1.12 3.65 20.94
N ILE A 77 -1.62 3.69 22.17
CA ILE A 77 -1.01 4.43 23.28
C ILE A 77 0.05 3.54 23.94
N GLN A 78 1.27 4.07 24.10
CA GLN A 78 2.34 3.40 24.84
C GLN A 78 1.91 3.04 26.26
N ARG A 79 2.29 1.85 26.75
CA ARG A 79 1.96 1.36 28.10
C ARG A 79 2.17 2.39 29.22
N ILE A 80 3.21 3.21 29.14
CA ILE A 80 3.56 4.23 30.15
C ILE A 80 2.50 5.33 30.35
N HIS A 81 1.54 5.46 29.43
CA HIS A 81 0.45 6.44 29.47
C HIS A 81 -0.91 5.83 29.81
N VAL A 82 -0.99 4.52 30.05
CA VAL A 82 -2.23 3.79 30.29
C VAL A 82 -2.23 3.20 31.71
N PRO A 83 -3.34 3.28 32.47
CA PRO A 83 -3.39 2.74 33.83
C PRO A 83 -3.02 1.25 33.90
N PRO A 84 -2.42 0.79 35.00
CA PRO A 84 -2.21 -0.65 35.24
C PRO A 84 -3.51 -1.44 35.08
N ASN A 85 -3.43 -2.58 34.39
CA ASN A 85 -4.54 -3.48 34.03
C ASN A 85 -5.56 -2.96 33.01
N ALA A 86 -5.43 -1.74 32.48
CA ALA A 86 -6.18 -1.35 31.29
C ALA A 86 -5.52 -1.97 30.04
N PRO A 87 -6.30 -2.39 29.02
CA PRO A 87 -5.76 -2.98 27.80
C PRO A 87 -4.97 -1.93 27.01
N VAL A 88 -3.80 -2.31 26.50
CA VAL A 88 -3.09 -1.54 25.47
C VAL A 88 -2.93 -2.34 24.19
N TYR A 89 -2.76 -1.63 23.08
CA TYR A 89 -2.46 -2.20 21.77
C TYR A 89 -1.33 -3.25 21.84
N GLU A 90 -0.28 -2.96 22.61
CA GLU A 90 0.90 -3.83 22.80
C GLU A 90 0.60 -5.18 23.48
N ASP A 91 -0.51 -5.31 24.22
CA ASP A 91 -0.92 -6.58 24.87
C ASP A 91 -1.71 -7.50 23.92
N THR A 92 -2.17 -6.98 22.78
CA THR A 92 -3.17 -7.68 21.97
C THR A 92 -2.55 -8.84 21.19
N GLU A 93 -3.34 -9.90 21.03
CA GLU A 93 -2.95 -11.05 20.19
C GLU A 93 -2.72 -10.63 18.73
N GLU A 94 -3.45 -9.61 18.28
CA GLU A 94 -3.28 -8.94 16.99
C GLU A 94 -1.88 -8.32 16.87
N HIS A 95 -1.45 -7.53 17.87
CA HIS A 95 -0.09 -6.98 17.89
C HIS A 95 0.99 -8.08 18.00
N ARG A 96 0.77 -9.12 18.81
CA ARG A 96 1.70 -10.26 18.88
C ARG A 96 1.91 -10.89 17.51
N ARG A 97 0.83 -11.14 16.76
CA ARG A 97 0.91 -11.66 15.38
C ARG A 97 1.63 -10.70 14.43
N LEU A 98 1.46 -9.39 14.59
CA LEU A 98 2.15 -8.36 13.80
C LEU A 98 3.67 -8.43 14.05
N VAL A 99 4.10 -8.46 15.32
CA VAL A 99 5.53 -8.61 15.67
C VAL A 99 6.09 -9.91 15.10
N GLU A 100 5.39 -11.03 15.23
CA GLU A 100 5.80 -12.31 14.66
C GLU A 100 5.89 -12.30 13.12
N ALA A 101 5.02 -11.57 12.43
CA ALA A 101 5.09 -11.39 10.98
C ALA A 101 6.31 -10.54 10.59
N VAL A 102 6.58 -9.47 11.32
CA VAL A 102 7.75 -8.63 11.12
C VAL A 102 9.05 -9.39 11.41
N ASP A 103 9.10 -10.23 12.45
CA ASP A 103 10.27 -11.06 12.77
C ASP A 103 10.58 -12.08 11.68
N ARG A 104 9.56 -12.72 11.08
CA ARG A 104 9.72 -13.55 9.87
C ARG A 104 10.28 -12.71 8.70
N GLY A 105 9.76 -11.50 8.49
CA GLY A 105 10.31 -10.54 7.53
C GLY A 105 11.79 -10.21 7.79
N ARG A 106 12.19 -9.95 9.03
CA ARG A 106 13.61 -9.70 9.37
C ARG A 106 14.51 -10.89 9.01
N ALA A 107 14.03 -12.12 9.20
CA ALA A 107 14.76 -13.32 8.80
C ALA A 107 14.86 -13.46 7.26
N GLU A 108 13.81 -13.09 6.52
CA GLU A 108 13.75 -13.10 5.05
C GLU A 108 14.36 -11.85 4.37
N TYR A 109 14.84 -10.88 5.15
CA TYR A 109 15.46 -9.65 4.64
C TYR A 109 16.55 -9.85 3.57
N PRO A 110 17.38 -10.93 3.56
CA PRO A 110 18.29 -11.21 2.46
C PRO A 110 17.62 -11.31 1.09
N THR A 111 16.39 -11.85 1.02
CA THR A 111 15.57 -11.95 -0.21
C THR A 111 15.16 -10.57 -0.70
N TRP A 112 14.58 -9.75 0.18
CA TRP A 112 14.28 -8.34 -0.11
C TRP A 112 15.52 -7.59 -0.61
N LYS A 113 16.64 -7.74 0.12
CA LYS A 113 17.93 -7.11 -0.19
C LYS A 113 18.49 -7.54 -1.55
N ALA A 114 18.24 -8.79 -1.97
CA ALA A 114 18.65 -9.28 -3.29
C ALA A 114 17.79 -8.68 -4.41
N MET A 115 16.47 -8.58 -4.22
CA MET A 115 15.56 -7.95 -5.18
C MET A 115 15.89 -6.46 -5.40
N ILE A 116 15.99 -5.69 -4.32
CA ILE A 116 16.28 -4.25 -4.44
C ILE A 116 17.68 -3.96 -4.99
N ARG A 117 18.62 -4.92 -4.94
CA ARG A 117 19.92 -4.80 -5.64
C ARG A 117 19.73 -4.83 -7.16
N ARG A 118 19.00 -5.82 -7.70
CA ARG A 118 18.69 -5.90 -9.15
C ARG A 118 17.93 -4.67 -9.66
N LEU A 119 17.11 -4.05 -8.82
CA LEU A 119 16.47 -2.77 -9.11
C LEU A 119 17.45 -1.59 -9.01
N LYS A 120 18.34 -1.57 -8.01
CA LYS A 120 19.35 -0.50 -7.83
C LYS A 120 20.38 -0.44 -8.96
N ASP A 121 20.68 -1.57 -9.60
CA ASP A 121 21.56 -1.63 -10.77
C ASP A 121 20.94 -0.92 -11.99
N ARG A 122 19.61 -0.74 -12.00
CA ARG A 122 18.85 -0.04 -13.06
C ARG A 122 18.38 1.36 -12.65
N TYR A 123 18.13 1.59 -11.37
CA TYR A 123 17.44 2.79 -10.87
C TYR A 123 18.10 3.37 -9.61
N ARG A 124 17.98 4.69 -9.41
CA ARG A 124 18.37 5.32 -8.14
C ARG A 124 17.37 4.96 -7.04
N LEU A 125 17.69 3.91 -6.28
CA LEU A 125 16.83 3.34 -5.25
C LEU A 125 17.30 3.67 -3.81
N GLN A 126 16.36 4.09 -2.96
CA GLN A 126 16.49 4.16 -1.50
C GLN A 126 15.68 3.03 -0.84
N ASN A 127 16.28 2.38 0.16
CA ASN A 127 15.69 1.28 0.92
C ASN A 127 15.19 1.82 2.26
N GLU A 128 13.87 1.96 2.42
CA GLU A 128 13.28 2.46 3.67
C GLU A 128 13.18 1.36 4.73
N SER A 129 13.20 0.08 4.34
CA SER A 129 13.11 -1.10 5.23
C SER A 129 14.27 -1.28 6.21
N VAL A 130 15.29 -0.41 6.24
CA VAL A 130 16.45 -0.57 7.13
C VAL A 130 16.05 -0.48 8.61
N HIS A 131 15.02 0.28 8.93
CA HIS A 131 14.49 0.42 10.30
C HIS A 131 13.94 -0.91 10.87
N LEU A 132 13.50 -1.85 10.03
CA LEU A 132 13.07 -3.19 10.47
C LEU A 132 14.21 -3.94 11.16
N LEU A 133 15.46 -3.75 10.71
CA LEU A 133 16.64 -4.36 11.34
C LEU A 133 17.00 -3.72 12.69
N ALA A 134 16.44 -2.54 13.00
CA ALA A 134 16.59 -1.84 14.27
C ALA A 134 15.44 -2.12 15.25
N GLY A 135 14.58 -3.12 14.95
CA GLY A 135 13.46 -3.52 15.81
C GLY A 135 12.12 -2.85 15.49
N GLY A 136 12.03 -2.07 14.40
CA GLY A 136 10.76 -1.49 13.95
C GLY A 136 9.71 -2.54 13.57
N SER A 137 8.45 -2.13 13.52
CA SER A 137 7.26 -2.98 13.36
C SER A 137 6.38 -2.61 12.15
N ASP A 138 6.95 -2.04 11.08
CA ASP A 138 6.20 -1.71 9.86
C ASP A 138 5.68 -2.99 9.18
N PRO A 139 4.46 -2.96 8.60
CA PRO A 139 3.81 -4.14 8.03
C PRO A 139 4.34 -4.57 6.65
N ALA A 140 5.32 -3.85 6.08
CA ALA A 140 5.94 -4.20 4.80
C ALA A 140 7.42 -3.82 4.71
N TYR A 141 8.12 -4.48 3.79
CA TYR A 141 9.29 -3.86 3.17
C TYR A 141 8.85 -2.65 2.33
N SER A 142 9.62 -1.57 2.35
CA SER A 142 9.35 -0.32 1.64
C SER A 142 10.62 0.20 0.94
N ALA A 143 10.49 0.65 -0.31
CA ALA A 143 11.56 1.31 -1.05
C ALA A 143 11.03 2.45 -1.93
N ARG A 144 11.94 3.34 -2.32
CA ARG A 144 11.69 4.49 -3.18
C ARG A 144 12.64 4.48 -4.38
N ILE A 145 12.14 4.87 -5.54
CA ILE A 145 12.95 5.09 -6.74
C ILE A 145 12.80 6.56 -7.16
N TYR A 146 13.93 7.20 -7.43
CA TYR A 146 14.00 8.59 -7.88
C TYR A 146 14.14 8.65 -9.41
N ARG A 147 13.17 9.28 -10.08
CA ARG A 147 13.29 9.72 -11.47
C ARG A 147 14.20 10.95 -11.58
N PRO A 148 14.71 11.32 -12.77
CA PRO A 148 15.56 12.50 -12.93
C PRO A 148 14.91 13.82 -12.46
N LYS A 149 13.60 14.00 -12.69
CA LYS A 149 12.83 15.19 -12.27
C LYS A 149 12.78 15.37 -10.74
N ASP A 150 12.85 14.26 -10.00
CA ASP A 150 12.82 14.21 -8.52
C ASP A 150 14.06 14.83 -7.86
N LEU A 151 15.09 15.11 -8.66
CA LEU A 151 16.39 15.64 -8.25
C LEU A 151 16.53 17.15 -8.48
N GLU A 152 15.53 17.79 -9.10
CA GLU A 152 15.46 19.25 -9.22
C GLU A 152 15.10 19.92 -7.86
N PRO A 153 15.19 21.26 -7.73
CA PRO A 153 15.02 21.95 -6.44
C PRO A 153 13.58 21.96 -5.90
N VAL A 154 13.08 20.81 -5.45
CA VAL A 154 11.79 20.66 -4.76
C VAL A 154 11.95 20.99 -3.26
N PRO A 155 11.05 21.79 -2.64
CA PRO A 155 11.24 22.31 -1.28
C PRO A 155 11.11 21.29 -0.12
N SER A 156 10.83 20.01 -0.38
CA SER A 156 10.74 18.96 0.65
C SER A 156 11.45 17.68 0.24
N LEU A 157 12.00 16.96 1.23
CA LEU A 157 12.57 15.61 1.08
C LEU A 157 11.49 14.53 0.94
N SER A 158 10.32 14.72 1.56
CA SER A 158 9.23 13.73 1.52
C SER A 158 8.60 13.61 0.12
N SER A 159 8.49 14.74 -0.59
CA SER A 159 7.87 14.88 -1.92
C SER A 159 8.84 14.62 -3.09
N ARG A 160 10.01 14.04 -2.85
CA ARG A 160 10.98 13.75 -3.93
C ARG A 160 10.61 12.52 -4.74
N ALA A 161 10.40 11.37 -4.10
CA ALA A 161 10.26 10.11 -4.82
C ALA A 161 8.96 10.06 -5.61
N SER A 162 9.07 10.09 -6.94
CA SER A 162 7.95 9.89 -7.84
C SER A 162 7.54 8.41 -7.98
N LEU A 163 8.30 7.46 -7.43
CA LEU A 163 7.86 6.07 -7.28
C LEU A 163 8.24 5.52 -5.91
N SER A 164 7.28 4.90 -5.23
CA SER A 164 7.52 4.02 -4.07
C SER A 164 6.87 2.66 -4.30
N PHE A 165 7.43 1.63 -3.67
CA PHE A 165 6.85 0.31 -3.70
C PHE A 165 7.05 -0.42 -2.39
N HIS A 166 6.11 -1.29 -2.07
CA HIS A 166 5.96 -1.90 -0.76
C HIS A 166 5.53 -3.36 -0.92
N VAL A 167 6.14 -4.27 -0.15
CA VAL A 167 5.86 -5.72 -0.18
C VAL A 167 5.48 -6.16 1.23
N SER A 168 4.21 -6.52 1.42
CA SER A 168 3.62 -6.80 2.73
C SER A 168 4.28 -8.00 3.40
N LEU A 169 4.42 -7.92 4.72
CA LEU A 169 4.80 -9.03 5.61
C LEU A 169 3.56 -9.74 6.20
N LEU A 170 2.37 -9.17 5.99
CA LEU A 170 1.11 -9.64 6.58
C LEU A 170 0.32 -10.57 5.67
N GLY A 171 0.56 -10.51 4.36
CA GLY A 171 -0.08 -11.36 3.35
C GLY A 171 0.63 -11.27 2.00
N PRO A 172 0.19 -12.04 0.99
CA PRO A 172 0.80 -12.10 -0.34
C PRO A 172 0.42 -10.88 -1.19
N TYR A 173 0.75 -9.69 -0.70
CA TYR A 173 0.30 -8.42 -1.26
C TYR A 173 1.44 -7.43 -1.44
N TYR A 174 1.36 -6.64 -2.50
CA TYR A 174 2.25 -5.52 -2.72
C TYR A 174 1.49 -4.29 -3.23
N GLY A 175 2.15 -3.15 -3.22
CA GLY A 175 1.67 -1.93 -3.86
C GLY A 175 2.82 -1.20 -4.52
N VAL A 176 2.57 -0.65 -5.71
CA VAL A 176 3.49 0.25 -6.43
C VAL A 176 2.76 1.56 -6.63
N HIS A 177 3.25 2.62 -5.99
CA HIS A 177 2.71 3.96 -6.11
C HIS A 177 3.60 4.80 -7.03
N SER A 178 3.01 5.49 -8.02
CA SER A 178 3.76 6.23 -9.03
C SER A 178 3.13 7.57 -9.39
N ARG A 179 3.91 8.63 -9.22
CA ARG A 179 3.66 10.03 -9.60
C ARG A 179 4.58 10.49 -10.71
N GLY A 180 4.40 9.93 -11.89
CA GLY A 180 5.12 10.34 -13.08
C GLY A 180 4.21 10.31 -14.30
N GLU A 181 4.77 10.75 -15.42
CA GLU A 181 4.24 10.34 -16.72
C GLU A 181 4.19 8.81 -16.78
N PRO A 182 3.21 8.22 -17.48
CA PRO A 182 3.18 6.77 -17.71
C PRO A 182 4.49 6.29 -18.32
N ASP A 183 5.22 5.46 -17.57
CA ASP A 183 6.47 4.83 -17.99
C ASP A 183 6.48 3.34 -17.63
N GLU A 184 7.46 2.60 -18.15
CA GLU A 184 7.58 1.14 -17.93
C GLU A 184 8.03 0.79 -16.50
N MET A 185 8.42 1.78 -15.68
CA MET A 185 9.09 1.54 -14.41
C MET A 185 8.19 0.90 -13.34
N PRO A 186 6.92 1.30 -13.12
CA PRO A 186 6.00 0.59 -12.25
C PRO A 186 5.81 -0.89 -12.65
N ALA A 187 5.69 -1.18 -13.94
CA ALA A 187 5.54 -2.54 -14.45
C ALA A 187 6.82 -3.36 -14.26
N ALA A 188 8.00 -2.77 -14.49
CA ALA A 188 9.29 -3.42 -14.24
C ALA A 188 9.57 -3.67 -12.75
N VAL A 189 9.05 -2.83 -11.85
CA VAL A 189 9.08 -3.04 -10.40
C VAL A 189 8.11 -4.16 -9.99
N ALA A 190 6.88 -4.13 -10.48
CA ALA A 190 5.89 -5.19 -10.22
C ALA A 190 6.41 -6.58 -10.65
N GLY A 191 6.96 -6.70 -11.87
CA GLY A 191 7.52 -7.96 -12.35
C GLY A 191 8.70 -8.49 -11.54
N GLU A 192 9.52 -7.61 -10.95
CA GLU A 192 10.59 -8.04 -10.01
C GLU A 192 10.07 -8.47 -8.65
N ILE A 193 8.97 -7.86 -8.17
CA ILE A 193 8.28 -8.30 -6.96
C ILE A 193 7.67 -9.68 -7.19
N GLU A 194 6.90 -9.87 -8.25
CA GLU A 194 6.26 -11.14 -8.60
C GLU A 194 7.28 -12.27 -8.87
N ALA A 195 8.42 -11.96 -9.50
CA ALA A 195 9.51 -12.91 -9.70
C ALA A 195 10.26 -13.27 -8.41
N THR A 196 10.28 -12.38 -7.41
CA THR A 196 10.92 -12.62 -6.09
C THR A 196 9.97 -13.32 -5.13
N TYR A 197 8.68 -12.99 -5.20
CA TYR A 197 7.62 -13.44 -4.30
C TYR A 197 6.46 -14.07 -5.10
N PRO A 198 6.64 -15.30 -5.63
CA PRO A 198 5.61 -15.94 -6.43
C PRO A 198 4.26 -16.04 -5.71
N GLY A 199 3.19 -15.64 -6.39
CA GLY A 199 1.83 -15.63 -5.85
C GLY A 199 1.44 -14.35 -5.10
N TYR A 200 2.34 -13.38 -4.94
CA TYR A 200 1.96 -12.05 -4.45
C TYR A 200 1.15 -11.29 -5.51
N GLN A 201 0.17 -10.51 -5.06
CA GLN A 201 -0.72 -9.73 -5.92
C GLN A 201 -0.68 -8.22 -5.60
N PRO A 202 -0.91 -7.33 -6.59
CA PRO A 202 -1.08 -5.92 -6.32
C PRO A 202 -2.42 -5.65 -5.63
N ILE A 203 -2.42 -4.85 -4.56
CA ILE A 203 -3.67 -4.34 -3.96
C ILE A 203 -4.27 -3.29 -4.91
N PRO A 204 -5.51 -3.46 -5.42
CA PRO A 204 -6.17 -2.48 -6.28
C PRO A 204 -6.33 -1.12 -5.57
N PRO A 205 -6.09 0.03 -6.24
CA PRO A 205 -6.21 1.35 -5.62
C PRO A 205 -7.58 1.64 -5.01
N GLU A 206 -8.64 1.08 -5.57
CA GLU A 206 -10.02 1.24 -5.10
C GLU A 206 -10.23 0.58 -3.72
N LEU A 207 -9.48 -0.49 -3.43
CA LEU A 207 -9.51 -1.19 -2.15
C LEU A 207 -8.43 -0.67 -1.19
N GLY A 208 -7.20 -0.44 -1.67
CA GLY A 208 -6.10 0.01 -0.83
C GLY A 208 -6.33 1.41 -0.22
N ASN A 209 -7.04 2.30 -0.92
CA ASN A 209 -7.42 3.60 -0.39
C ASN A 209 -8.67 3.57 0.52
N GLU A 210 -9.29 2.40 0.74
CA GLU A 210 -10.44 2.31 1.65
C GLU A 210 -10.00 2.53 3.10
N VAL A 211 -10.75 3.36 3.83
CA VAL A 211 -10.52 3.67 5.25
C VAL A 211 -10.98 2.50 6.14
N VAL A 212 -10.15 2.14 7.11
CA VAL A 212 -10.43 1.20 8.20
C VAL A 212 -10.62 2.02 9.48
N PRO A 213 -11.86 2.48 9.78
CA PRO A 213 -12.07 3.59 10.71
C PRO A 213 -11.85 3.25 12.19
N ASP A 214 -11.82 1.96 12.52
CA ASP A 214 -11.68 1.44 13.89
C ASP A 214 -10.29 0.85 14.15
N VAL A 215 -9.30 1.14 13.31
CA VAL A 215 -7.90 0.74 13.49
C VAL A 215 -7.01 1.98 13.70
N ASP A 216 -6.06 1.88 14.62
CA ASP A 216 -5.05 2.90 14.93
C ASP A 216 -3.65 2.37 14.58
N VAL A 217 -2.83 3.20 13.92
CA VAL A 217 -1.52 2.81 13.35
C VAL A 217 -0.50 3.93 13.50
N ASP A 218 0.79 3.60 13.49
CA ASP A 218 1.83 4.61 13.70
C ASP A 218 1.75 5.72 12.64
N GLY A 219 1.51 6.95 13.11
CA GLY A 219 1.49 8.15 12.28
C GLY A 219 0.18 8.43 11.53
N VAL A 220 -0.89 7.64 11.73
CA VAL A 220 -2.24 7.92 11.17
C VAL A 220 -3.30 7.63 12.22
N SER A 221 -4.15 8.62 12.52
CA SER A 221 -5.13 8.52 13.60
C SER A 221 -6.21 7.48 13.31
N MET A 222 -6.80 6.92 14.38
CA MET A 222 -8.06 6.18 14.26
C MET A 222 -9.13 6.99 13.50
N GLY A 223 -9.71 6.39 12.47
CA GLY A 223 -10.62 7.06 11.52
C GLY A 223 -9.97 7.52 10.22
N GLU A 224 -8.63 7.52 10.13
CA GLU A 224 -7.85 7.99 8.96
C GLU A 224 -7.03 6.86 8.31
N ALA A 225 -6.78 5.74 9.01
CA ALA A 225 -5.99 4.62 8.49
C ALA A 225 -6.67 3.97 7.26
N THR A 226 -5.90 3.66 6.21
CA THR A 226 -6.39 2.93 5.04
C THR A 226 -5.82 1.52 4.95
N ILE A 227 -6.40 0.65 4.12
CA ILE A 227 -5.86 -0.69 3.86
C ILE A 227 -4.40 -0.63 3.40
N TYR A 228 -4.01 0.35 2.58
CA TYR A 228 -2.61 0.58 2.21
C TYR A 228 -1.72 0.92 3.40
N VAL A 229 -2.18 1.74 4.36
CA VAL A 229 -1.39 2.04 5.57
C VAL A 229 -1.24 0.79 6.45
N CYS A 230 -2.32 0.04 6.64
CA CYS A 230 -2.33 -1.14 7.50
C CYS A 230 -1.54 -2.33 6.91
N LEU A 231 -1.54 -2.52 5.59
CA LEU A 231 -0.88 -3.68 4.95
C LEU A 231 0.49 -3.36 4.34
N LEU A 232 0.76 -2.09 4.00
CA LEU A 232 2.01 -1.66 3.38
C LEU A 232 2.85 -0.79 4.33
N SER A 233 2.59 0.51 4.47
CA SER A 233 3.31 1.36 5.44
C SER A 233 2.65 2.73 5.55
N VAL A 234 2.84 3.42 6.68
CA VAL A 234 2.59 4.87 6.78
C VAL A 234 3.38 5.69 5.75
N VAL A 235 4.53 5.18 5.28
CA VAL A 235 5.32 5.83 4.21
C VAL A 235 4.54 5.92 2.89
N TRP A 236 3.46 5.13 2.72
CA TRP A 236 2.50 5.26 1.61
C TRP A 236 1.82 6.64 1.58
N THR A 237 1.49 7.22 2.74
CA THR A 237 0.79 8.52 2.83
C THR A 237 1.69 9.71 2.54
N TRP A 238 3.02 9.53 2.51
CA TRP A 238 3.97 10.61 2.21
C TRP A 238 3.91 11.07 0.75
N ALA A 239 3.00 10.47 -0.01
CA ALA A 239 2.59 10.88 -1.32
C ALA A 239 1.09 11.28 -1.30
N ASP A 240 0.77 12.58 -1.18
CA ASP A 240 -0.58 13.18 -1.36
C ASP A 240 -1.18 12.94 -2.76
N PRO A 241 -2.28 12.16 -2.96
CA PRO A 241 -2.76 11.57 -4.22
C PRO A 241 -2.38 12.27 -5.54
#